data_AF-A0A963B4E0-F1
#
_entry.id   AF-A0A963B4E0-F1
#
_cell.length_a   1.000
_cell.length_b   1.000
_cell.length_c   1.000
_cell.angle_alpha   90.00
_cell.angle_beta   90.00
_cell.angle_gamma   90.00
#
_symmetry.space_group_name_H-M   'P 1'
#
loop_
_entity.id
_entity.type
_entity.pdbx_description
1 polymer ?
#
loop_
_entity_poly.entity_id
_entity_poly.type
_entity_poly.pdbx_seq_one_letter_code
_entity_poly.pdbx_strand_id
1 'polypeptide(L)'
;MDELMGQWKQKELWHRRGEGFCVEVSHHTETPMYDSEGPNRWCVYAYIYPAHPHFEKFDGDKMWQDAATALPLHGGPSMLRWHRDANGNPTSVQVGADYHHDGDSGYTFCDRAEDAYSVFQDANELVAWLETPNVANQERRFPEG
;
A
#
# COMPACT_ATOMS: atom_id res chain seq x y z
N MET A 1 18.88 28.59 10.07
CA MET A 1 18.45 27.91 8.83
C MET A 1 18.46 26.40 9.05
N ASP A 2 19.52 25.85 9.66
CA ASP A 2 19.59 24.43 10.08
C ASP A 2 18.50 23.98 11.06
N GLU A 3 18.19 24.76 12.11
CA GLU A 3 17.11 24.37 13.05
C GLU A 3 15.72 24.32 12.40
N LEU A 4 15.49 25.15 11.38
CA LEU A 4 14.20 25.19 10.69
C LEU A 4 14.06 24.01 9.73
N MET A 5 15.14 23.63 9.02
CA MET A 5 15.16 22.52 8.07
C MET A 5 15.17 21.15 8.77
N GLY A 6 15.80 21.03 9.95
CA GLY A 6 15.87 19.77 10.70
C GLY A 6 14.54 19.26 11.26
N GLN A 7 13.47 20.06 11.22
CA GLN A 7 12.12 19.65 11.63
C GLN A 7 11.32 19.03 10.48
N TRP A 8 11.75 19.19 9.23
CA TRP A 8 11.06 18.65 8.06
C TRP A 8 11.65 17.30 7.69
N LYS A 9 10.78 16.32 7.48
CA LYS A 9 11.18 15.01 6.95
C LYS A 9 10.98 15.00 5.44
N GLN A 10 11.97 14.49 4.71
CA GLN A 10 11.84 14.21 3.28
C GLN A 10 10.94 13.00 3.08
N LYS A 11 10.06 13.09 2.09
CA LYS A 11 9.23 11.99 1.61
C LYS A 11 9.14 12.06 0.10
N GLU A 12 9.36 10.93 -0.55
CA GLU A 12 9.24 10.75 -1.98
C GLU A 12 7.99 9.92 -2.26
N LEU A 13 7.28 10.28 -3.33
CA LEU A 13 6.02 9.66 -3.72
C LEU A 13 6.04 9.39 -5.22
N TRP A 14 5.63 8.18 -5.60
CA TRP A 14 5.35 7.81 -6.98
C TRP A 14 3.91 7.36 -7.08
N HIS A 15 3.19 7.86 -8.08
CA HIS A 15 1.78 7.54 -8.29
C HIS A 15 1.56 6.88 -9.63
N ARG A 16 0.69 5.86 -9.64
CA ARG A 16 0.11 5.30 -10.85
C ARG A 16 -1.41 5.27 -10.72
N ARG A 17 -2.10 5.98 -11.62
CA ARG A 17 -3.57 6.10 -11.63
C ARG A 17 -4.19 5.11 -12.60
N GLY A 18 -5.31 4.53 -12.20
CA GLY A 18 -6.21 3.78 -13.07
C GLY A 18 -7.66 4.25 -12.94
N GLU A 19 -8.60 3.55 -13.56
CA GLU A 19 -10.01 3.89 -13.46
C GLU A 19 -10.56 3.55 -12.08
N GLY A 20 -10.85 4.57 -11.27
CA GLY A 20 -11.41 4.38 -9.93
C GLY A 20 -10.39 4.03 -8.85
N PHE A 21 -9.08 4.06 -9.13
CA PHE A 21 -8.05 3.87 -8.10
C PHE A 21 -6.74 4.64 -8.39
N CYS A 22 -5.88 4.71 -7.38
CA CYS A 22 -4.50 5.19 -7.49
C CYS A 22 -3.59 4.35 -6.61
N VAL A 23 -2.50 3.83 -7.17
CA VAL A 23 -1.42 3.19 -6.39
C VAL A 23 -0.33 4.21 -6.12
N GLU A 24 0.16 4.23 -4.89
CA GLU A 24 1.22 5.10 -4.39
C GLU A 24 2.35 4.24 -3.83
N VAL A 25 3.56 4.45 -4.33
CA VAL A 25 4.78 4.02 -3.63
C VAL A 25 5.26 5.22 -2.83
N SER A 26 5.59 5.02 -1.56
CA SER A 26 6.20 6.06 -0.74
C SER A 26 7.53 5.62 -0.16
N HIS A 27 8.49 6.53 -0.18
CA HIS A 27 9.79 6.38 0.47
C HIS A 27 10.03 7.55 1.43
N HIS A 28 10.41 7.25 2.67
CA HIS A 28 10.83 8.26 3.64
C HIS A 28 11.86 7.68 4.61
N THR A 29 12.52 8.57 5.34
CA THR A 29 13.50 8.17 6.35
C THR A 29 12.95 8.29 7.76
N GLU A 30 13.31 7.32 8.59
CA GLU A 30 13.05 7.30 10.03
C GLU A 30 14.32 6.98 10.81
N THR A 31 14.33 7.33 12.09
CA THR A 31 15.42 6.92 12.99
C THR A 31 15.33 5.41 13.21
N PRO A 32 16.38 4.63 12.88
CA PRO A 32 16.38 3.19 13.11
C PRO A 32 16.16 2.87 14.59
N MET A 33 15.35 1.86 14.89
CA MET A 33 15.14 1.40 16.27
C MET A 33 16.29 0.48 16.73
N TYR A 34 16.94 -0.20 15.78
CA TYR A 34 18.00 -1.16 16.02
C TYR A 34 19.20 -0.88 15.10
N ASP A 35 20.41 -1.16 15.59
CA ASP A 35 21.65 -1.02 14.81
C ASP A 35 21.70 -1.92 13.56
N SER A 36 20.84 -2.94 13.51
CA SER A 36 20.70 -3.87 12.38
C SER A 36 19.80 -3.35 11.26
N GLU A 37 19.21 -2.16 11.39
CA GLU A 37 18.30 -1.56 10.40
C GLU A 37 18.87 -0.28 9.82
N GLY A 38 18.59 -0.05 8.53
CA GLY A 38 18.80 1.24 7.89
C GLY A 38 17.62 2.21 8.11
N PRO A 39 17.79 3.48 7.71
CA PRO A 39 16.80 4.53 7.96
C PRO A 39 15.61 4.50 6.99
N ASN A 40 15.68 3.73 5.91
CA ASN A 40 14.70 3.83 4.83
C ASN A 40 13.42 3.07 5.15
N ARG A 41 12.28 3.65 4.77
CA ARG A 41 10.96 3.05 4.89
C ARG A 41 10.26 3.14 3.54
N TRP A 42 9.85 1.99 3.04
CA TRP A 42 9.12 1.83 1.79
C TRP A 42 7.71 1.35 2.08
N CYS A 43 6.73 1.93 1.40
CA CYS A 43 5.34 1.50 1.49
C CYS A 43 4.68 1.50 0.12
N VAL A 44 3.70 0.59 -0.06
CA VAL A 44 2.81 0.56 -1.21
C VAL A 44 1.38 0.70 -0.71
N TYR A 45 0.67 1.71 -1.22
CA TYR A 45 -0.72 1.97 -0.91
C TYR A 45 -1.58 1.95 -2.17
N ALA A 46 -2.79 1.40 -2.08
CA ALA A 46 -3.87 1.64 -3.01
C ALA A 46 -4.90 2.58 -2.37
N TYR A 47 -5.24 3.64 -3.08
CA TYR A 47 -6.41 4.47 -2.85
C TYR A 47 -7.50 3.98 -3.81
N ILE A 48 -8.53 3.35 -3.27
CA ILE A 48 -9.66 2.81 -4.02
C ILE A 48 -10.82 3.81 -3.86
N TYR A 49 -11.33 4.33 -4.98
CA TYR A 49 -12.38 5.34 -5.01
C TYR A 49 -13.76 4.70 -5.20
N PRO A 50 -14.86 5.38 -4.84
CA PRO A 50 -16.23 4.86 -4.96
C PRO A 50 -16.62 4.31 -6.34
N ALA A 51 -16.00 4.81 -7.42
CA ALA A 51 -16.26 4.33 -8.78
C ALA A 51 -15.66 2.94 -9.08
N HIS A 52 -14.75 2.43 -8.26
CA HIS A 52 -14.10 1.15 -8.49
C HIS A 52 -14.91 -0.02 -7.90
N PRO A 53 -15.11 -1.13 -8.64
CA PRO A 53 -15.94 -2.25 -8.16
C PRO A 53 -15.47 -2.91 -6.86
N HIS A 54 -14.18 -2.80 -6.53
CA HIS A 54 -13.65 -3.35 -5.28
C HIS A 54 -13.96 -2.47 -4.05
N PHE A 55 -14.36 -1.21 -4.24
CA PHE A 55 -14.65 -0.28 -3.15
C PHE A 55 -15.78 -0.77 -2.25
N GLU A 56 -16.87 -1.25 -2.83
CA GLU A 56 -18.06 -1.72 -2.11
C GLU A 56 -17.80 -2.97 -1.27
N LYS A 57 -16.67 -3.67 -1.49
CA LYS A 57 -16.30 -4.84 -0.68
C LYS A 57 -15.71 -4.45 0.68
N PHE A 58 -15.25 -3.22 0.84
CA PHE A 58 -14.71 -2.76 2.12
C PHE A 58 -15.83 -2.40 3.10
N ASP A 59 -15.69 -2.86 4.34
CA ASP A 59 -16.58 -2.53 5.45
C ASP A 59 -15.79 -2.22 6.73
N GLY A 60 -16.06 -1.06 7.32
CA GLY A 60 -15.43 -0.57 8.54
C GLY A 60 -13.90 -0.50 8.50
N ASP A 61 -13.30 -0.35 9.69
CA ASP A 61 -11.86 -0.07 9.86
C ASP A 61 -11.02 -1.34 10.15
N LYS A 62 -11.59 -2.54 9.97
CA LYS A 62 -10.86 -3.78 10.18
C LYS A 62 -9.83 -3.99 9.07
N MET A 63 -8.56 -3.98 9.42
CA MET A 63 -7.44 -4.11 8.46
C MET A 63 -7.42 -5.46 7.73
N TRP A 64 -7.64 -6.56 8.45
CA TRP A 64 -7.59 -7.93 7.92
C TRP A 64 -8.95 -8.45 7.42
N GLN A 65 -9.70 -7.60 6.74
CA GLN A 65 -10.97 -7.99 6.10
C GLN A 65 -10.75 -8.60 4.72
N ASP A 66 -11.71 -9.40 4.23
CA ASP A 66 -11.62 -10.12 2.94
C ASP A 66 -11.29 -9.19 1.76
N ALA A 67 -11.82 -7.96 1.75
CA ALA A 67 -11.51 -6.99 0.71
C ALA A 67 -10.03 -6.53 0.72
N ALA A 68 -9.43 -6.41 1.90
CA ALA A 68 -8.02 -6.01 2.03
C ALA A 68 -7.08 -7.19 1.75
N THR A 69 -7.40 -8.38 2.24
CA THR A 69 -6.57 -9.58 2.08
C THR A 69 -6.64 -10.18 0.67
N ALA A 70 -7.65 -9.82 -0.12
CA ALA A 70 -7.71 -10.18 -1.54
C ALA A 70 -6.69 -9.43 -2.42
N LEU A 71 -6.14 -8.32 -1.94
CA LEU A 71 -5.14 -7.53 -2.67
C LEU A 71 -3.75 -8.21 -2.57
N PRO A 72 -2.94 -8.18 -3.65
CA PRO A 72 -1.59 -8.73 -3.64
C PRO A 72 -0.62 -7.78 -2.90
N LEU A 73 -0.77 -7.70 -1.58
CA LEU A 73 0.05 -6.85 -0.72
C LEU A 73 1.19 -7.67 -0.10
N HIS A 74 2.40 -7.09 -0.10
CA HIS A 74 3.59 -7.69 0.49
C HIS A 74 3.38 -8.01 1.98
N GLY A 75 3.42 -9.29 2.34
CA GLY A 75 3.16 -9.74 3.72
C GLY A 75 1.72 -9.57 4.21
N GLY A 76 0.80 -9.06 3.37
CA GLY A 76 -0.58 -8.72 3.72
C GLY A 76 -0.79 -7.23 4.07
N PRO A 77 -2.02 -6.82 4.42
CA PRO A 77 -2.33 -5.44 4.75
C PRO A 77 -1.77 -5.04 6.11
N SER A 78 -0.97 -3.97 6.15
CA SER A 78 -0.49 -3.31 7.37
C SER A 78 -1.07 -1.90 7.58
N MET A 79 -1.88 -1.43 6.63
CA MET A 79 -2.63 -0.18 6.74
C MET A 79 -4.02 -0.32 6.14
N LEU A 80 -5.04 0.20 6.84
CA LEU A 80 -6.36 0.45 6.29
C LEU A 80 -6.92 1.76 6.88
N ARG A 81 -7.40 2.64 6.01
CA ARG A 81 -7.98 3.93 6.41
C ARG A 81 -9.05 4.39 5.44
N TRP A 82 -10.21 4.75 5.97
CA TRP A 82 -11.23 5.48 5.22
C TRP A 82 -10.91 6.97 5.19
N HIS A 83 -10.88 7.54 3.98
CA HIS A 83 -10.89 8.98 3.77
C HIS A 83 -12.33 9.43 3.54
N ARG A 84 -12.70 10.55 4.15
CA ARG A 84 -14.08 11.07 4.15
C ARG A 84 -14.08 12.56 3.84
N ASP A 85 -15.14 13.02 3.17
CA ASP A 85 -15.38 14.45 2.97
C ASP A 85 -15.87 15.14 4.25
N ALA A 86 -16.13 16.44 4.18
CA ALA A 86 -16.62 17.24 5.31
C ALA A 86 -18.00 16.79 5.84
N ASN A 87 -18.78 16.06 5.04
CA ASN A 87 -20.08 15.51 5.41
C ASN A 87 -19.97 14.09 5.97
N GLY A 88 -18.77 13.51 6.03
CA GLY A 88 -18.52 12.15 6.47
C GLY A 88 -18.69 11.09 5.38
N ASN A 89 -18.93 11.49 4.13
CA ASN A 89 -19.07 10.56 3.02
C ASN A 89 -17.70 9.97 2.65
N PRO A 90 -17.58 8.64 2.48
CA PRO A 90 -16.37 8.02 1.98
C PRO A 90 -15.92 8.58 0.62
N THR A 91 -14.66 9.01 0.51
CA THR A 91 -14.04 9.49 -0.73
C THR A 91 -12.99 8.52 -1.27
N SER A 92 -12.35 7.75 -0.40
CA SER A 92 -11.50 6.61 -0.77
C SER A 92 -11.26 5.68 0.42
N VAL A 93 -10.91 4.44 0.13
CA VAL A 93 -10.24 3.54 1.08
C VAL A 93 -8.77 3.51 0.71
N GLN A 94 -7.91 3.86 1.65
CA GLN A 94 -6.47 3.64 1.56
C GLN A 94 -6.14 2.31 2.24
N VAL A 95 -5.52 1.41 1.50
CA VAL A 95 -5.07 0.10 1.99
C VAL A 95 -3.68 -0.18 1.46
N GLY A 96 -2.81 -0.83 2.24
CA GLY A 96 -1.47 -1.11 1.77
C GLY A 96 -0.59 -1.87 2.73
N ALA A 97 0.68 -1.96 2.37
CA ALA A 97 1.74 -2.64 3.11
C ALA A 97 2.98 -1.75 3.23
N ASP A 98 3.71 -1.95 4.31
CA ASP A 98 5.05 -1.42 4.54
C ASP A 98 6.08 -2.54 4.50
N TYR A 99 7.27 -2.20 4.01
CA TYR A 99 8.39 -3.11 3.81
C TYR A 99 9.33 -2.99 5.02
N HIS A 100 8.77 -3.19 6.22
CA HIS A 100 9.48 -3.12 7.49
C HIS A 100 8.95 -4.19 8.48
N HIS A 101 8.84 -5.43 8.00
CA HIS A 101 8.48 -6.61 8.79
C HIS A 101 9.61 -7.65 8.88
N ASP A 102 9.36 -8.76 9.58
CA ASP A 102 10.25 -9.91 9.64
C ASP A 102 10.59 -10.41 8.23
N GLY A 103 11.84 -10.24 7.82
CA GLY A 103 12.33 -10.58 6.48
C GLY A 103 12.60 -9.39 5.55
N ASP A 104 12.19 -8.18 5.94
CA ASP A 104 12.29 -6.98 5.09
C ASP A 104 13.50 -6.10 5.41
N SER A 105 14.40 -6.53 6.30
CA SER A 105 15.53 -5.70 6.74
C SER A 105 16.38 -5.17 5.58
N GLY A 106 16.46 -5.91 4.47
CA GLY A 106 17.14 -5.47 3.24
C GLY A 106 16.59 -4.15 2.69
N TYR A 107 15.27 -3.95 2.69
CA TYR A 107 14.64 -2.72 2.19
C TYR A 107 15.01 -1.49 3.00
N THR A 108 15.35 -1.66 4.29
CA THR A 108 15.75 -0.54 5.15
C THR A 108 17.08 0.10 4.72
N PHE A 109 17.88 -0.60 3.90
CA PHE A 109 19.14 -0.12 3.33
C PHE A 109 19.00 0.37 1.87
N CYS A 110 17.82 0.25 1.27
CA CYS A 110 17.55 0.75 -0.08
C CYS A 110 17.19 2.24 -0.02
N ASP A 111 18.14 3.10 -0.35
CA ASP A 111 17.95 4.56 -0.35
C ASP A 111 17.28 5.07 -1.64
N ARG A 112 17.35 4.28 -2.71
CA ARG A 112 16.84 4.69 -4.03
C ARG A 112 15.86 3.69 -4.60
N ALA A 113 15.01 4.18 -5.50
CA ALA A 113 14.02 3.36 -6.20
C ALA A 113 14.65 2.18 -6.96
N GLU A 114 15.86 2.34 -7.50
CA GLU A 114 16.55 1.24 -8.20
C GLU A 114 16.99 0.12 -7.26
N ASP A 115 17.33 0.46 -6.01
CA ASP A 115 17.73 -0.52 -4.98
C ASP A 115 16.50 -1.24 -4.40
N ALA A 116 15.34 -0.59 -4.41
CA ALA A 116 14.06 -1.12 -3.94
C ALA A 116 13.16 -1.64 -5.07
N TYR A 117 13.75 -2.15 -6.17
CA TYR A 117 13.01 -2.53 -7.38
C TYR A 117 11.78 -3.42 -7.13
N SER A 118 11.87 -4.40 -6.23
CA SER A 118 10.75 -5.30 -5.91
C SER A 118 9.55 -4.57 -5.29
N VAL A 119 9.74 -3.46 -4.58
CA VAL A 119 8.63 -2.62 -4.10
C VAL A 119 7.79 -2.09 -5.27
N PHE A 120 8.47 -1.68 -6.35
CA PHE A 120 7.81 -1.21 -7.58
C PHE A 120 7.21 -2.37 -8.39
N GLN A 121 7.79 -3.56 -8.29
CA GLN A 121 7.20 -4.77 -8.89
C GLN A 121 5.86 -5.10 -8.21
N ASP A 122 5.81 -5.14 -6.89
CA ASP A 122 4.58 -5.39 -6.14
C ASP A 122 3.54 -4.29 -6.40
N ALA A 123 3.95 -3.03 -6.47
CA ALA A 123 3.08 -1.94 -6.88
C ALA A 123 2.48 -2.15 -8.28
N ASN A 124 3.26 -2.69 -9.23
CA ASN A 124 2.76 -3.04 -10.57
C ASN A 124 1.77 -4.22 -10.53
N GLU A 125 2.01 -5.22 -9.70
CA GLU A 125 1.09 -6.34 -9.50
C GLU A 125 -0.24 -5.87 -8.90
N LEU A 126 -0.18 -4.96 -7.92
CA LEU A 126 -1.37 -4.33 -7.35
C LEU A 126 -2.15 -3.51 -8.38
N VAL A 127 -1.47 -2.75 -9.24
CA VAL A 127 -2.12 -2.04 -10.35
C VAL A 127 -2.78 -3.04 -11.30
N ALA A 128 -2.09 -4.08 -11.74
CA ALA A 128 -2.64 -5.06 -12.67
C ALA A 128 -3.88 -5.77 -12.09
N TRP A 129 -3.86 -6.07 -10.78
CA TRP A 129 -4.99 -6.64 -10.07
C TRP A 129 -6.20 -5.69 -10.06
N LEU A 130 -5.98 -4.40 -9.80
CA LEU A 130 -7.04 -3.37 -9.78
C LEU A 130 -7.54 -3.01 -11.19
N GLU A 131 -6.69 -3.08 -12.21
CA GLU A 131 -7.09 -2.90 -13.62
C GLU A 131 -7.94 -4.07 -14.13
N THR A 132 -7.80 -5.25 -13.53
CA THR A 132 -8.58 -6.42 -13.91
C THR A 132 -10.02 -6.18 -13.49
N PRO A 133 -10.98 -6.12 -14.44
CA PRO A 133 -12.40 -6.02 -14.10
C PRO A 133 -12.70 -7.21 -13.21
N ASN A 134 -13.03 -6.96 -11.93
CA ASN A 134 -13.33 -7.99 -10.93
C ASN A 134 -14.16 -9.07 -11.61
N VAL A 135 -13.51 -10.18 -11.99
CA VAL A 135 -14.20 -11.27 -12.66
C VAL A 135 -15.09 -11.82 -11.56
N ALA A 136 -16.38 -11.51 -11.64
CA ALA A 136 -17.40 -12.31 -11.01
C ALA A 136 -17.16 -13.75 -11.49
N ASN A 137 -16.44 -14.54 -10.68
CA ASN A 137 -16.21 -16.00 -10.73
C ASN A 137 -14.82 -16.36 -10.17
N GLN A 138 -14.67 -16.33 -8.85
CA GLN A 138 -13.95 -17.41 -8.18
C GLN A 138 -14.98 -18.41 -7.60
N GLU A 139 -15.92 -18.85 -8.44
CA GLU A 139 -16.42 -20.21 -8.27
C GLU A 139 -15.39 -21.17 -8.86
N ARG A 140 -15.05 -22.20 -8.09
CA ARG A 140 -14.19 -23.37 -8.40
C ARG A 140 -12.68 -23.20 -8.24
N ARG A 141 -12.20 -23.46 -7.02
CA ARG A 141 -11.08 -24.43 -6.84
C ARG A 141 -11.00 -24.97 -5.41
N PHE A 142 -11.90 -25.89 -5.09
CA PHE A 142 -11.54 -27.04 -4.27
C PHE A 142 -12.00 -28.27 -5.06
N PRO A 143 -11.09 -29.15 -5.55
CA PRO A 143 -11.49 -30.50 -5.88
C PRO A 143 -11.81 -31.20 -4.56
N GLU A 144 -12.98 -31.83 -4.48
CA GLU A 144 -13.26 -32.79 -3.43
C GLU A 144 -12.19 -33.87 -3.43
N GLY A 145 -11.61 -34.11 -2.26
CA GLY A 145 -10.68 -35.20 -1.95
C GLY A 145 -10.83 -35.56 -0.49
#